data_AF-A0AAJ1UVM5-F1
#
_entry.id   AF-A0AAJ1UVM5-F1
#
_cell.length_a   1.000
_cell.length_b   1.000
_cell.length_c   1.000
_cell.angle_alpha   90.00
_cell.angle_beta   90.00
_cell.angle_gamma   90.00
#
_symmetry.space_group_name_H-M   'P 1'
#
loop_
_entity.id
_entity.type
_entity.pdbx_description
1 polymer ?
#
loop_
_entity_poly.entity_id
_entity_poly.type
_entity_poly.pdbx_seq_one_letter_code
_entity_poly.pdbx_strand_id
1 'polypeptide(L)'
;MKVKKLLSLTTLISPLVTISCINTSNSEKLAHLIDKQYDYYPNKVSTKEEKTQEIIEKVTKLVFGTNAVERTTFLNLQNSAQHDEYMKAELNKFKIKYTTAKRRISKEDLEAYSNLISKNWLWVFKHIGKFSLSFYEWLLYPDKGKGGKHSPEYIEYINDLDYPDVSLSSNYGKIFATNIFDEVVEGEESNELGDVTILYIRKANNVFRLRIDHVTNELKMNAYVWGFPRKATSSNISLRVINNIAHAALVHGFNFGFKEFEDAYINKVRYGAPAKLLLLWNGEK
;
A
#
# COMPACT_ATOMS: atom_id res chain seq x y z
N MET A 1 -43.60 -18.90 74.42
CA MET A 1 -42.39 -18.96 73.56
C MET A 1 -42.62 -18.00 72.40
N LYS A 2 -41.88 -16.88 72.26
CA LYS A 2 -40.58 -16.76 71.54
C LYS A 2 -40.71 -17.29 70.09
N VAL A 3 -40.48 -16.59 68.97
CA VAL A 3 -39.64 -15.42 68.63
C VAL A 3 -40.14 -14.75 67.32
N LYS A 4 -39.85 -13.46 67.19
CA LYS A 4 -39.91 -12.53 66.05
C LYS A 4 -39.42 -13.06 64.68
N LYS A 5 -40.05 -12.57 63.60
CA LYS A 5 -39.46 -12.22 62.27
C LYS A 5 -40.32 -11.10 61.67
N LEU A 6 -39.95 -9.82 61.83
CA LEU A 6 -39.02 -8.99 61.05
C LEU A 6 -39.34 -8.85 59.55
N LEU A 7 -39.83 -7.66 59.21
CA LEU A 7 -39.67 -6.82 58.01
C LEU A 7 -39.20 -7.44 56.68
N SER A 8 -39.91 -7.11 55.60
CA SER A 8 -39.34 -6.21 54.58
C SER A 8 -40.46 -5.58 53.73
N LEU A 9 -40.62 -4.26 53.90
CA LEU A 9 -41.50 -3.40 53.12
C LEU A 9 -40.62 -2.72 52.06
N THR A 10 -40.56 -3.25 50.84
CA THR A 10 -39.87 -2.58 49.73
C THR A 10 -40.86 -1.76 48.92
N THR A 11 -40.85 -0.46 49.23
CA THR A 11 -41.43 0.63 48.44
C THR A 11 -40.86 0.65 47.02
N LEU A 12 -41.73 0.58 46.02
CA LEU A 12 -41.46 0.97 44.64
C LEU A 12 -41.12 2.47 44.60
N ILE A 13 -39.86 2.81 44.36
CA ILE A 13 -39.43 4.17 44.00
C ILE A 13 -39.33 4.21 42.49
N SER A 14 -40.31 4.83 41.84
CA SER A 14 -40.26 5.16 40.42
C SER A 14 -39.21 6.26 40.17
N PRO A 15 -38.35 6.15 39.15
CA PRO A 15 -37.51 7.27 38.74
C PRO A 15 -38.36 8.32 38.02
N LEU A 16 -38.46 9.51 38.63
CA LEU A 16 -38.89 10.74 37.96
C LEU A 16 -37.90 11.04 36.83
N VAL A 17 -38.33 10.83 35.59
CA VAL A 17 -37.60 11.28 34.40
C VAL A 17 -37.76 12.80 34.33
N THR A 18 -36.75 13.54 34.76
CA THR A 18 -36.63 14.96 34.46
C THR A 18 -36.22 15.11 32.99
N ILE A 19 -37.19 15.40 32.13
CA ILE A 19 -36.92 15.83 30.76
C ILE A 19 -36.28 17.21 30.86
N SER A 20 -34.96 17.32 30.66
CA SER A 20 -34.34 18.63 30.45
C SER A 20 -34.67 19.10 29.04
N CYS A 21 -35.65 20.01 28.94
CA CYS A 21 -35.83 20.77 27.71
C CYS A 21 -34.66 21.75 27.60
N ILE A 22 -33.61 21.37 26.86
CA ILE A 22 -32.63 22.34 26.35
C ILE A 22 -33.40 23.23 25.37
N ASN A 23 -33.69 24.46 25.78
CA ASN A 23 -34.29 25.45 24.91
C ASN A 23 -33.22 26.01 23.97
N THR A 24 -33.11 25.43 22.77
CA THR A 24 -32.18 25.87 21.71
C THR A 24 -32.68 27.09 20.94
N SER A 25 -33.81 27.70 21.31
CA SER A 25 -34.43 28.80 20.56
C SER A 25 -33.56 30.06 20.42
N ASN A 26 -32.48 30.19 21.20
CA ASN A 26 -31.56 31.33 21.16
C ASN A 26 -30.15 30.99 20.65
N SER A 27 -29.84 29.74 20.25
CA SER A 27 -28.48 29.39 19.81
C SER A 27 -28.08 30.11 18.51
N GLU A 28 -29.03 30.29 17.58
CA GLU A 28 -28.79 31.06 16.35
C GLU A 28 -28.59 32.55 16.62
N LYS A 29 -29.29 33.11 17.62
CA LYS A 29 -29.12 34.50 18.07
C LYS A 29 -27.81 34.72 18.83
N LEU A 30 -27.13 33.69 19.33
CA LEU A 30 -25.82 33.84 19.97
C LEU A 30 -24.66 33.56 18.99
N ALA A 31 -24.92 32.86 17.90
CA ALA A 31 -23.92 32.51 16.89
C ALA A 31 -23.30 33.73 16.17
N HIS A 32 -23.99 34.87 16.12
CA HIS A 32 -23.45 36.11 15.53
C HIS A 32 -22.53 36.90 16.49
N LEU A 33 -22.53 36.55 17.78
CA LEU A 33 -21.64 37.13 18.80
C LEU A 33 -20.33 36.35 18.95
N ILE A 34 -20.24 35.17 18.34
CA ILE A 34 -19.01 34.38 18.26
C ILE A 34 -18.23 34.87 17.04
N ASP A 35 -17.08 35.45 17.33
CA ASP A 35 -16.19 35.97 16.30
C ASP A 35 -15.49 34.82 15.56
N LYS A 36 -15.98 34.52 14.36
CA LYS A 36 -15.49 33.42 13.52
C LYS A 36 -14.04 33.59 13.09
N GLN A 37 -13.43 34.76 13.27
CA GLN A 37 -12.01 34.97 12.94
C GLN A 37 -11.06 34.19 13.87
N TYR A 38 -11.55 33.74 15.03
CA TYR A 38 -10.81 32.94 15.99
C TYR A 38 -11.27 31.47 16.05
N ASP A 39 -12.15 31.05 15.13
CA ASP A 39 -12.52 29.65 15.00
C ASP A 39 -11.27 28.85 14.61
N TYR A 40 -10.82 28.00 15.53
CA TYR A 40 -9.80 27.01 15.24
C TYR A 40 -10.41 25.94 14.34
N TYR A 41 -10.14 26.06 13.04
CA TYR A 41 -10.33 24.96 12.10
C TYR A 41 -9.06 24.11 12.18
N PRO A 42 -9.06 22.92 12.83
CA PRO A 42 -7.95 22.00 12.67
C PRO A 42 -7.76 21.81 11.17
N ASN A 43 -6.54 22.03 10.68
CA ASN A 43 -6.18 21.68 9.31
C ASN A 43 -6.65 20.24 9.11
N LYS A 44 -7.73 20.04 8.37
CA LYS A 44 -8.22 18.71 7.99
C LYS A 44 -7.13 18.14 7.09
N VAL A 45 -6.17 17.44 7.70
CA VAL A 45 -5.43 16.38 7.01
C VAL A 45 -6.51 15.58 6.31
N SER A 46 -6.45 15.46 4.97
CA SER A 46 -7.52 14.75 4.30
C SER A 46 -7.46 13.29 4.75
N THR A 47 -8.60 12.62 4.81
CA THR A 47 -8.71 11.23 5.24
C THR A 47 -7.76 10.28 4.49
N LYS A 48 -7.22 10.70 3.33
CA LYS A 48 -6.25 9.94 2.53
C LYS A 48 -4.81 10.05 3.03
N GLU A 49 -4.38 11.22 3.53
CA GLU A 49 -3.05 11.34 4.14
C GLU A 49 -3.01 10.63 5.49
N GLU A 50 -4.10 10.71 6.28
CA GLU A 50 -4.23 9.93 7.52
C GLU A 50 -4.14 8.43 7.24
N LYS A 51 -4.89 7.93 6.25
CA LYS A 51 -4.80 6.53 5.81
C LYS A 51 -3.40 6.13 5.35
N THR A 52 -2.71 7.03 4.66
CA THR A 52 -1.32 6.79 4.23
C THR A 52 -0.40 6.65 5.44
N GLN A 53 -0.56 7.52 6.44
CA GLN A 53 0.20 7.45 7.68
C GLN A 53 -0.10 6.16 8.46
N GLU A 54 -1.37 5.74 8.55
CA GLU A 54 -1.75 4.46 9.14
C GLU A 54 -1.09 3.27 8.43
N ILE A 55 -1.02 3.28 7.10
CA ILE A 55 -0.32 2.25 6.32
C ILE A 55 1.17 2.23 6.68
N ILE A 56 1.83 3.38 6.69
CA ILE A 56 3.25 3.50 7.05
C ILE A 56 3.51 3.02 8.48
N GLU A 57 2.65 3.37 9.43
CA GLU A 57 2.74 2.95 10.82
C GLU A 57 2.54 1.44 10.97
N LYS A 58 1.58 0.87 10.25
CA LYS A 58 1.36 -0.59 10.21
C LYS A 58 2.62 -1.30 9.70
N VAL A 59 3.21 -0.85 8.59
CA VAL A 59 4.45 -1.42 8.05
C VAL A 59 5.59 -1.29 9.04
N THR A 60 5.80 -0.09 9.61
CA THR A 60 6.84 0.16 10.62
C THR A 60 6.70 -0.77 11.83
N LYS A 61 5.46 -0.97 12.33
CA LYS A 61 5.18 -1.85 13.46
C LYS A 61 5.48 -3.31 13.12
N LEU A 62 5.16 -3.75 11.90
CA LEU A 62 5.46 -5.10 11.45
C LEU A 62 6.95 -5.35 11.30
N VAL A 63 7.71 -4.38 10.79
CA VAL A 63 9.17 -4.52 10.60
C VAL A 63 9.92 -4.61 11.92
N PHE A 64 9.59 -3.75 12.89
CA PHE A 64 10.38 -3.65 14.13
C PHE A 64 9.74 -4.33 15.34
N GLY A 65 8.46 -4.71 15.29
CA GLY A 65 7.75 -5.30 16.42
C GLY A 65 7.90 -4.48 17.70
N THR A 66 8.54 -5.08 18.72
CA THR A 66 8.84 -4.46 20.01
C THR A 66 10.25 -3.83 20.08
N ASN A 67 11.07 -3.93 19.02
CA ASN A 67 12.43 -3.39 18.98
C ASN A 67 12.42 -1.86 18.81
N ALA A 68 12.15 -1.15 19.90
CA ALA A 68 12.05 0.31 19.92
C ALA A 68 13.37 1.03 19.58
N VAL A 69 14.52 0.42 19.92
CA VAL A 69 15.85 1.01 19.65
C VAL A 69 16.15 1.01 18.16
N GLU A 70 15.99 -0.14 17.50
CA GLU A 70 16.21 -0.26 16.06
C GLU A 70 15.23 0.61 15.27
N ARG A 71 13.95 0.61 15.67
CA ARG A 71 12.94 1.49 15.10
C ARG A 71 13.34 2.96 15.18
N THR A 72 13.80 3.41 16.34
CA THR A 72 14.19 4.82 16.55
C THR A 72 15.40 5.19 15.70
N THR A 73 16.43 4.34 15.68
CA THR A 73 17.64 4.52 14.85
C THR A 73 17.27 4.61 13.37
N PHE A 74 16.41 3.70 12.89
CA PHE A 74 15.92 3.71 11.53
C PHE A 74 15.17 5.00 11.20
N LEU A 75 14.18 5.39 12.02
CA LEU A 75 13.39 6.60 11.80
C LEU A 75 14.27 7.86 11.76
N ASN A 76 15.25 7.97 12.66
CA ASN A 76 16.17 9.11 12.70
C ASN A 76 17.02 9.18 11.43
N LEU A 77 17.55 8.04 10.97
CA LEU A 77 18.31 7.97 9.72
C LEU A 77 17.44 8.43 8.54
N GLN A 78 16.25 7.86 8.40
CA GLN A 78 15.33 8.13 7.28
C GLN A 78 14.82 9.59 7.22
N ASN A 79 14.90 10.33 8.34
CA ASN A 79 14.48 11.74 8.43
C ASN A 79 15.65 12.73 8.37
N SER A 80 16.89 12.27 8.30
CA SER A 80 18.07 13.16 8.29
C SER A 80 18.31 13.77 6.89
N ALA A 81 18.74 15.03 6.85
CA ALA A 81 19.03 15.74 5.60
C ALA A 81 20.16 15.07 4.80
N GLN A 82 21.22 14.61 5.48
CA GLN A 82 22.32 13.89 4.83
C GLN A 82 21.83 12.60 4.15
N HIS A 83 20.91 11.87 4.79
CA HIS A 83 20.34 10.67 4.20
C HIS A 83 19.44 10.98 3.00
N ASP A 84 18.68 12.08 3.07
CA ASP A 84 17.87 12.56 1.96
C ASP A 84 18.71 12.86 0.71
N GLU A 85 19.83 13.57 0.88
CA GLU A 85 20.79 13.85 -0.20
C GLU A 85 21.40 12.55 -0.76
N TYR A 86 21.80 11.63 0.12
CA TYR A 86 22.32 10.32 -0.27
C TYR A 86 21.30 9.55 -1.13
N MET A 87 20.05 9.48 -0.69
CA MET A 87 18.98 8.79 -1.42
C MET A 87 18.73 9.43 -2.78
N LYS A 88 18.63 10.76 -2.84
CA LYS A 88 18.47 11.49 -4.10
C LYS A 88 19.61 11.17 -5.07
N ALA A 89 20.86 11.15 -4.61
CA ALA A 89 22.03 10.87 -5.44
C ALA A 89 22.04 9.43 -5.99
N GLU A 90 21.87 8.42 -5.13
CA GLU A 90 21.91 7.02 -5.54
C GLU A 90 20.75 6.66 -6.48
N LEU A 91 19.55 7.18 -6.24
CA LEU A 91 18.41 6.97 -7.12
C LEU A 91 18.61 7.64 -8.49
N ASN A 92 19.21 8.84 -8.54
CA ASN A 92 19.52 9.51 -9.81
C ASN A 92 20.59 8.75 -10.60
N LYS A 93 21.61 8.23 -9.92
CA LYS A 93 22.65 7.38 -10.52
C LYS A 93 22.03 6.14 -11.18
N PHE A 94 21.10 5.47 -10.49
CA PHE A 94 20.38 4.34 -11.07
C PHE A 94 19.52 4.76 -12.28
N LYS A 95 18.78 5.86 -12.19
CA LYS A 95 17.99 6.39 -13.32
C LYS A 95 18.87 6.65 -14.55
N ILE A 96 19.98 7.37 -14.40
CA ILE A 96 20.92 7.67 -15.49
C ILE A 96 21.41 6.35 -16.11
N LYS A 97 21.81 5.40 -15.28
CA LYS A 97 22.27 4.08 -15.75
C LYS A 97 21.19 3.37 -16.57
N TYR A 98 19.97 3.30 -16.05
CA TYR A 98 18.84 2.66 -16.72
C TYR A 98 18.47 3.35 -18.05
N THR A 99 18.46 4.68 -18.10
CA THR A 99 18.14 5.44 -19.31
C THR A 99 19.23 5.33 -20.37
N THR A 100 20.51 5.41 -19.98
CA THR A 100 21.65 5.28 -20.89
C THR A 100 21.73 3.88 -21.49
N ALA A 101 21.42 2.84 -20.69
CA ALA A 101 21.34 1.46 -21.16
C ALA A 101 20.10 1.17 -22.04
N LYS A 102 19.31 2.18 -22.40
CA LYS A 102 18.06 2.03 -23.17
C LYS A 102 17.16 0.93 -22.61
N ARG A 103 16.98 0.90 -21.28
CA ARG A 103 16.18 -0.08 -20.51
C ARG A 103 16.77 -1.50 -20.43
N ARG A 104 18.00 -1.73 -20.89
CA ARG A 104 18.71 -3.01 -20.75
C ARG A 104 19.64 -2.99 -19.53
N ILE A 105 19.05 -3.03 -18.35
CA ILE A 105 19.78 -3.02 -17.07
C ILE A 105 20.14 -4.47 -16.65
N SER A 106 21.30 -4.67 -16.02
CA SER A 106 21.71 -6.02 -15.60
C SER A 106 20.92 -6.51 -14.39
N LYS A 107 20.94 -7.82 -14.14
CA LYS A 107 20.30 -8.41 -12.96
C LYS A 107 20.94 -7.91 -11.66
N GLU A 108 22.26 -7.77 -11.65
CA GLU A 108 23.03 -7.29 -10.50
C GLU A 108 22.68 -5.84 -10.16
N ASP A 109 22.50 -5.00 -11.18
CA ASP A 109 22.07 -3.62 -11.00
C ASP A 109 20.65 -3.50 -10.47
N LEU A 110 19.75 -4.35 -10.96
CA LEU A 110 18.38 -4.43 -10.46
C LEU A 110 18.35 -4.91 -9.01
N GLU A 111 19.18 -5.89 -8.65
CA GLU A 111 19.31 -6.38 -7.29
C GLU A 111 19.90 -5.32 -6.35
N ALA A 112 20.95 -4.61 -6.78
CA ALA A 112 21.51 -3.48 -6.04
C ALA A 112 20.46 -2.38 -5.81
N TYR A 113 19.66 -2.06 -6.83
CA TYR A 113 18.56 -1.12 -6.70
C TYR A 113 17.47 -1.61 -5.76
N SER A 114 17.07 -2.89 -5.87
CA SER A 114 16.11 -3.53 -4.98
C SER A 114 16.57 -3.44 -3.52
N ASN A 115 17.86 -3.69 -3.27
CA ASN A 115 18.45 -3.60 -1.94
C ASN A 115 18.48 -2.16 -1.42
N LEU A 116 18.81 -1.18 -2.27
CA LEU A 116 18.78 0.24 -1.92
C LEU A 116 17.38 0.67 -1.47
N ILE A 117 16.34 0.36 -2.25
CA ILE A 117 14.96 0.74 -1.90
C ILE A 117 14.42 -0.05 -0.71
N SER A 118 14.84 -1.30 -0.54
CA SER A 118 14.45 -2.16 0.60
C SER A 118 14.96 -1.59 1.91
N LYS A 119 16.25 -1.21 1.96
CA LYS A 119 16.87 -0.62 3.16
C LYS A 119 16.32 0.77 3.50
N ASN A 120 15.76 1.46 2.53
CA ASN A 120 15.30 2.85 2.65
C ASN A 120 13.82 3.00 2.28
N TRP A 121 13.03 1.96 2.57
CA TRP A 121 11.64 1.84 2.12
C TRP A 121 10.77 2.99 2.64
N LEU A 122 11.04 3.48 3.85
CA LEU A 122 10.27 4.57 4.46
C LEU A 122 10.52 5.87 3.70
N TRP A 123 11.78 6.17 3.36
CA TRP A 123 12.11 7.31 2.53
C TRP A 123 11.42 7.22 1.17
N VAL A 124 11.42 6.03 0.54
CA VAL A 124 10.74 5.79 -0.74
C VAL A 124 9.23 6.05 -0.63
N PHE A 125 8.57 5.58 0.43
CA PHE A 125 7.14 5.78 0.65
C PHE A 125 6.77 7.24 0.89
N LYS A 126 7.59 7.97 1.67
CA LYS A 126 7.39 9.41 1.90
C LYS A 126 7.53 10.25 0.64
N HIS A 127 8.32 9.78 -0.32
CA HIS A 127 8.60 10.49 -1.58
C HIS A 127 7.98 9.82 -2.80
N ILE A 128 7.01 8.90 -2.63
CA ILE A 128 6.55 8.05 -3.73
C ILE A 128 5.97 8.85 -4.91
N GLY A 129 5.40 10.03 -4.64
CA GLY A 129 4.88 10.96 -5.65
C GLY A 129 5.95 11.63 -6.52
N LYS A 130 7.22 11.52 -6.15
CA LYS A 130 8.38 12.02 -6.91
C LYS A 130 9.01 10.95 -7.81
N PHE A 131 8.47 9.74 -7.81
CA PHE A 131 8.87 8.69 -8.73
C PHE A 131 8.02 8.73 -10.00
N SER A 132 8.65 8.32 -11.10
CA SER A 132 8.01 7.97 -12.36
C SER A 132 8.05 6.46 -12.53
N LEU A 133 7.15 5.93 -13.34
CA LEU A 133 7.13 4.51 -13.68
C LEU A 133 7.73 4.34 -15.09
N SER A 134 8.50 3.28 -15.26
CA SER A 134 8.97 2.83 -16.58
C SER A 134 8.56 1.39 -16.79
N PHE A 135 7.98 1.10 -17.95
CA PHE A 135 7.70 -0.28 -18.33
C PHE A 135 9.01 -1.07 -18.44
N TYR A 136 9.07 -2.21 -17.76
CA TYR A 136 10.18 -3.15 -17.86
C TYR A 136 9.78 -4.36 -18.70
N GLU A 137 8.75 -5.09 -18.28
CA GLU A 137 8.20 -6.22 -19.02
C GLU A 137 6.76 -6.51 -18.57
N TRP A 138 6.04 -7.35 -19.30
CA TRP A 138 4.75 -7.86 -18.84
C TRP A 138 4.94 -8.85 -17.68
N LEU A 139 4.05 -8.80 -16.69
CA LEU A 139 4.14 -9.68 -15.52
C LEU A 139 3.73 -11.09 -15.93
N LEU A 140 4.66 -12.03 -15.76
CA LEU A 140 4.42 -13.47 -15.83
C LEU A 140 4.84 -14.10 -14.50
N TYR A 141 4.05 -15.06 -14.01
CA TYR A 141 4.45 -15.89 -12.89
C TYR A 141 5.33 -17.05 -13.37
N PRO A 142 6.36 -17.42 -12.58
CA PRO A 142 7.27 -18.49 -12.97
C PRO A 142 6.57 -19.85 -12.94
N ASP A 143 6.86 -20.70 -13.92
CA ASP A 143 6.51 -22.12 -13.86
C ASP A 143 7.37 -22.79 -12.78
N LYS A 144 6.71 -23.35 -11.76
CA LYS A 144 7.35 -24.05 -10.64
C LYS A 144 7.35 -25.57 -10.81
N GLY A 145 6.95 -26.09 -11.98
CA GLY A 145 6.87 -27.52 -12.26
C GLY A 145 5.76 -28.26 -11.49
N LYS A 146 4.83 -27.53 -10.85
CA LYS A 146 3.71 -28.08 -10.06
C LYS A 146 2.40 -28.21 -10.86
N GLY A 147 2.51 -28.24 -12.19
CA GLY A 147 1.39 -28.46 -13.12
C GLY A 147 0.65 -27.19 -13.56
N GLY A 148 0.91 -26.03 -12.96
CA GLY A 148 0.40 -24.74 -13.43
C GLY A 148 1.43 -23.97 -14.25
N LYS A 149 0.98 -23.39 -15.36
CA LYS A 149 1.74 -22.46 -16.21
C LYS A 149 0.78 -21.55 -16.96
N HIS A 150 1.30 -20.45 -17.48
CA HIS A 150 0.53 -19.59 -18.36
C HIS A 150 0.11 -20.32 -19.64
N SER A 151 -1.10 -20.05 -20.12
CA SER A 151 -1.61 -20.65 -21.35
C SER A 151 -0.84 -20.14 -22.58
N PRO A 152 -0.64 -20.96 -23.62
CA PRO A 152 -0.04 -20.50 -24.88
C PRO A 152 -0.78 -19.29 -25.46
N GLU A 153 -2.12 -19.28 -25.37
CA GLU A 153 -2.98 -18.20 -25.83
C GLU A 153 -2.69 -16.89 -25.09
N TYR A 154 -2.46 -16.96 -23.77
CA TYR A 154 -2.08 -15.79 -22.99
C TYR A 154 -0.67 -15.29 -23.34
N ILE A 155 0.28 -16.20 -23.56
CA ILE A 155 1.64 -15.82 -23.97
C ILE A 155 1.62 -15.12 -25.33
N GLU A 156 0.86 -15.63 -26.30
CA GLU A 156 0.66 -14.98 -27.60
C GLU A 156 0.03 -13.60 -27.44
N TYR A 157 -1.07 -13.51 -26.68
CA TYR A 157 -1.72 -12.24 -26.38
C TYR A 157 -0.76 -11.20 -25.80
N ILE A 158 0.10 -11.58 -24.84
CA ILE A 158 1.08 -10.69 -24.22
C ILE A 158 2.18 -10.24 -25.20
N ASN A 159 2.64 -11.14 -26.06
CA ASN A 159 3.65 -10.82 -27.07
C ASN A 159 3.14 -9.82 -28.12
N ASP A 160 1.83 -9.81 -28.37
CA ASP A 160 1.19 -8.88 -29.29
C ASP A 160 0.85 -7.50 -28.68
N LEU A 161 1.04 -7.30 -27.37
CA LEU A 161 0.75 -6.02 -26.73
C LEU A 161 1.88 -5.00 -26.93
N ASP A 162 1.53 -3.82 -27.45
CA ASP A 162 2.42 -2.67 -27.39
C ASP A 162 2.75 -2.25 -25.96
N TYR A 163 3.95 -1.70 -25.80
CA TYR A 163 4.42 -1.12 -24.56
C TYR A 163 3.49 0.00 -24.07
N PRO A 164 3.04 -0.05 -22.80
CA PRO A 164 2.15 0.97 -22.26
C PRO A 164 2.89 2.29 -22.02
N ASP A 165 2.25 3.42 -22.34
CA ASP A 165 2.73 4.75 -21.94
C ASP A 165 2.41 5.03 -20.46
N VAL A 166 3.39 4.75 -19.61
CA VAL A 166 3.33 4.97 -18.15
C VAL A 166 4.05 6.26 -17.71
N SER A 167 4.39 7.15 -18.66
CA SER A 167 5.07 8.40 -18.36
C SER A 167 4.24 9.32 -17.46
N LEU A 168 4.89 10.19 -16.67
CA LEU A 168 4.19 11.19 -15.85
C LEU A 168 3.35 12.18 -16.68
N SER A 169 3.59 12.30 -17.98
CA SER A 169 2.76 13.06 -18.92
C SER A 169 1.47 12.34 -19.29
N SER A 170 1.44 11.02 -19.21
CA SER A 170 0.25 10.21 -19.49
C SER A 170 -0.75 10.29 -18.33
N ASN A 171 -2.02 10.04 -18.63
CA ASN A 171 -3.07 9.98 -17.60
C ASN A 171 -2.75 8.93 -16.53
N TYR A 172 -2.08 7.84 -16.90
CA TYR A 172 -1.64 6.82 -15.96
C TYR A 172 -0.56 7.34 -15.00
N GLY A 173 0.49 7.98 -15.52
CA GLY A 173 1.59 8.46 -14.68
C GLY A 173 1.19 9.61 -13.77
N LYS A 174 0.26 10.48 -14.19
CA LYS A 174 -0.26 11.57 -13.32
C LYS A 174 -0.89 11.05 -12.03
N ILE A 175 -1.55 9.88 -12.07
CA ILE A 175 -2.17 9.26 -10.90
C ILE A 175 -1.11 8.85 -9.85
N PHE A 176 0.14 8.66 -10.27
CA PHE A 176 1.24 8.31 -9.39
C PHE A 176 1.88 9.51 -8.67
N ALA A 177 1.54 10.75 -9.04
CA ALA A 177 2.24 11.97 -8.61
C ALA A 177 1.97 12.42 -7.15
N THR A 178 1.09 11.72 -6.42
CA THR A 178 0.83 12.02 -5.00
C THR A 178 1.62 11.09 -4.09
N ASN A 179 1.81 11.47 -2.82
CA ASN A 179 2.38 10.58 -1.81
C ASN A 179 1.35 9.63 -1.17
N ILE A 180 0.14 9.54 -1.74
CA ILE A 180 -0.99 8.83 -1.14
C ILE A 180 -0.96 7.34 -1.52
N PHE A 181 -1.14 6.47 -0.53
CA PHE A 181 -1.48 5.06 -0.70
C PHE A 181 -2.96 4.82 -0.40
N ASP A 182 -3.57 3.87 -1.11
CA ASP A 182 -5.00 3.62 -1.01
C ASP A 182 -5.34 2.50 -0.05
N GLU A 183 -4.50 1.49 0.10
CA GLU A 183 -4.85 0.26 0.82
C GLU A 183 -3.61 -0.57 1.16
N VAL A 184 -3.67 -1.31 2.27
CA VAL A 184 -2.70 -2.36 2.62
C VAL A 184 -3.42 -3.61 3.09
N VAL A 185 -3.02 -4.76 2.56
CA VAL A 185 -3.54 -6.08 2.93
C VAL A 185 -2.38 -7.01 3.21
N GLU A 186 -2.52 -7.85 4.23
CA GLU A 186 -1.59 -8.94 4.49
C GLU A 186 -1.90 -10.10 3.55
N GLY A 187 -0.86 -10.64 2.93
CA GLY A 187 -0.98 -11.74 1.99
C GLY A 187 -1.34 -13.06 2.68
N GLU A 188 -2.14 -13.90 2.03
CA GLU A 188 -2.48 -15.26 2.53
C GLU A 188 -1.21 -16.12 2.68
N GLU A 189 -0.19 -15.80 1.89
CA GLU A 189 1.15 -16.37 1.94
C GLU A 189 1.81 -16.24 3.32
N SER A 190 1.50 -15.20 4.10
CA SER A 190 2.06 -15.00 5.44
C SER A 190 1.72 -16.15 6.37
N ASN A 191 0.54 -16.77 6.20
CA ASN A 191 0.09 -17.91 7.01
C ASN A 191 0.93 -19.18 6.79
N GLU A 192 1.69 -19.24 5.69
CA GLU A 192 2.51 -20.39 5.31
C GLU A 192 4.02 -20.15 5.46
N LEU A 193 4.45 -18.91 5.71
CA LEU A 193 5.86 -18.51 5.66
C LEU A 193 6.49 -18.28 7.05
N GLY A 194 5.80 -18.63 8.13
CA GLY A 194 6.32 -18.60 9.50
C GLY A 194 6.70 -17.18 9.93
N ASP A 195 7.99 -16.92 10.12
CA ASP A 195 8.54 -15.61 10.53
C ASP A 195 8.58 -14.57 9.40
N VAL A 196 7.72 -14.72 8.40
CA VAL A 196 7.66 -13.82 7.25
C VAL A 196 6.25 -13.34 7.01
N THR A 197 6.08 -12.02 6.95
CA THR A 197 4.82 -11.40 6.50
C THR A 197 4.98 -10.88 5.07
N ILE A 198 4.02 -11.22 4.22
CA ILE A 198 3.86 -10.62 2.89
C ILE A 198 2.82 -9.52 2.98
N LEU A 199 3.15 -8.31 2.51
CA LEU A 199 2.20 -7.21 2.41
C LEU A 199 1.98 -6.81 0.97
N TYR A 200 0.72 -6.52 0.64
CA TYR A 200 0.32 -5.89 -0.59
C TYR A 200 -0.12 -4.46 -0.29
N ILE A 201 0.55 -3.46 -0.87
CA ILE A 201 0.17 -2.06 -0.76
C ILE A 201 -0.30 -1.56 -2.12
N ARG A 202 -1.48 -0.93 -2.16
CA ARG A 202 -2.04 -0.36 -3.38
C ARG A 202 -1.80 1.14 -3.47
N LYS A 203 -1.41 1.58 -4.66
CA LYS A 203 -1.42 2.97 -5.09
C LYS A 203 -2.04 3.08 -6.48
N ALA A 204 -3.27 3.53 -6.51
CA ALA A 204 -4.17 3.51 -7.65
C ALA A 204 -4.18 2.14 -8.31
N ASN A 205 -3.64 2.05 -9.52
CA ASN A 205 -3.59 0.83 -10.33
C ASN A 205 -2.22 0.13 -10.24
N ASN A 206 -1.51 0.34 -9.14
CA ASN A 206 -0.20 -0.24 -8.89
C ASN A 206 -0.20 -0.96 -7.54
N VAL A 207 0.48 -2.09 -7.48
CA VAL A 207 0.60 -2.91 -6.27
C VAL A 207 2.06 -3.18 -5.97
N PHE A 208 2.46 -2.81 -4.76
CA PHE A 208 3.75 -3.13 -4.18
C PHE A 208 3.58 -4.40 -3.36
N ARG A 209 4.39 -5.42 -3.66
CA ARG A 209 4.47 -6.64 -2.85
C ARG A 209 5.75 -6.58 -2.01
N LEU A 210 5.58 -6.52 -0.70
CA LEU A 210 6.67 -6.45 0.27
C LEU A 210 6.78 -7.77 1.02
N ARG A 211 8.01 -8.13 1.40
CA ARG A 211 8.31 -9.24 2.30
C ARG A 211 8.98 -8.68 3.54
N ILE A 212 8.43 -8.93 4.71
CA ILE A 212 9.01 -8.56 6.00
C ILE A 212 9.49 -9.84 6.66
N ASP A 213 10.76 -9.86 7.05
CA ASP A 213 11.39 -10.95 7.80
C ASP A 213 11.48 -10.54 9.27
N HIS A 214 10.75 -11.24 10.14
CA HIS A 214 10.65 -10.93 11.57
C HIS A 214 11.86 -11.41 12.37
N VAL A 215 12.71 -12.27 11.79
CA VAL A 215 13.96 -12.70 12.43
C VAL A 215 15.01 -11.61 12.28
N THR A 216 15.09 -11.00 11.09
CA THR A 216 16.10 -9.98 10.79
C THR A 216 15.58 -8.54 10.89
N ASN A 217 14.28 -8.34 11.13
CA ASN A 217 13.59 -7.05 11.05
C ASN A 217 13.83 -6.35 9.69
N GLU A 218 13.97 -7.13 8.61
CA GLU A 218 14.24 -6.58 7.28
C GLU A 218 12.97 -6.54 6.42
N LEU A 219 12.75 -5.40 5.77
CA LEU A 219 11.76 -5.27 4.70
C LEU A 219 12.45 -5.41 3.34
N LYS A 220 11.97 -6.34 2.52
CA LYS A 220 12.40 -6.58 1.15
C LYS A 220 11.32 -6.12 0.17
N MET A 221 11.69 -5.21 -0.71
CA MET A 221 10.91 -4.74 -1.85
C MET A 221 11.59 -5.19 -3.13
N ASN A 222 10.80 -5.63 -4.12
CA ASN A 222 11.31 -5.75 -5.47
C ASN A 222 11.47 -4.38 -6.12
N ALA A 223 12.46 -4.24 -7.00
CA ALA A 223 12.64 -3.08 -7.88
C ALA A 223 11.37 -2.73 -8.69
N TYR A 224 10.53 -3.74 -8.93
CA TYR A 224 9.31 -3.62 -9.72
C TYR A 224 8.06 -3.47 -8.87
N VAL A 225 7.16 -2.64 -9.37
CA VAL A 225 5.77 -2.54 -8.94
C VAL A 225 4.91 -3.23 -9.98
N TRP A 226 3.86 -3.92 -9.54
CA TRP A 226 2.89 -4.51 -10.46
C TRP A 226 1.90 -3.43 -10.88
N GLY A 227 1.97 -2.98 -12.12
CA GLY A 227 1.08 -1.95 -12.67
C GLY A 227 0.06 -2.51 -13.65
N PHE A 228 -1.10 -1.89 -13.72
CA PHE A 228 -2.20 -2.29 -14.63
C PHE A 228 -2.55 -1.13 -15.58
N PRO A 229 -1.72 -0.90 -16.62
CA PRO A 229 -1.73 0.37 -17.34
C PRO A 229 -2.77 0.50 -18.45
N ARG A 230 -3.29 -0.61 -19.00
CA ARG A 230 -4.11 -0.57 -20.23
C ARG A 230 -5.61 -0.36 -20.02
N LYS A 231 -6.20 -0.70 -18.88
CA LYS A 231 -7.66 -0.64 -18.67
C LYS A 231 -8.07 -0.02 -17.33
N ALA A 232 -7.44 1.11 -17.01
CA ALA A 232 -7.64 1.91 -15.82
C ALA A 232 -8.98 2.71 -15.78
N THR A 233 -10.08 2.24 -16.38
CA THR A 233 -11.40 2.87 -16.18
C THR A 233 -12.01 2.55 -14.82
N SER A 234 -11.54 1.50 -14.14
CA SER A 234 -11.88 1.22 -12.74
C SER A 234 -10.66 1.40 -11.84
N SER A 235 -10.67 2.42 -10.99
CA SER A 235 -9.67 2.70 -9.93
C SER A 235 -9.60 1.65 -8.81
N ASN A 236 -10.18 0.46 -9.01
CA ASN A 236 -10.56 -0.47 -7.96
C ASN A 236 -9.93 -1.84 -8.17
N ILE A 237 -8.59 -1.86 -8.24
CA ILE A 237 -7.87 -3.12 -8.14
C ILE A 237 -8.09 -3.70 -6.75
N SER A 238 -8.71 -4.87 -6.67
CA SER A 238 -8.91 -5.59 -5.42
C SER A 238 -7.62 -6.28 -5.00
N LEU A 239 -7.01 -5.82 -3.91
CA LEU A 239 -5.84 -6.49 -3.32
C LEU A 239 -6.15 -7.92 -2.89
N ARG A 240 -7.38 -8.22 -2.48
CA ARG A 240 -7.82 -9.59 -2.16
C ARG A 240 -7.74 -10.51 -3.38
N VAL A 241 -8.22 -10.07 -4.55
CA VAL A 241 -8.14 -10.88 -5.78
C VAL A 241 -6.67 -11.12 -6.15
N ILE A 242 -5.83 -10.08 -6.08
CA ILE A 242 -4.40 -10.22 -6.36
C ILE A 242 -3.72 -11.19 -5.40
N ASN A 243 -4.00 -11.04 -4.11
CA ASN A 243 -3.45 -11.89 -3.06
C ASN A 243 -3.77 -13.37 -3.31
N ASN A 244 -5.05 -13.70 -3.55
CA ASN A 244 -5.48 -15.09 -3.73
C ASN A 244 -4.87 -15.72 -5.00
N ILE A 245 -4.78 -14.93 -6.08
CA ILE A 245 -4.14 -15.37 -7.33
C ILE A 245 -2.63 -15.59 -7.14
N ALA A 246 -1.95 -14.65 -6.48
CA ALA A 246 -0.52 -14.77 -6.18
C ALA A 246 -0.25 -15.97 -5.25
N HIS A 247 -1.05 -16.17 -4.21
CA HIS A 247 -0.93 -17.33 -3.34
C HIS A 247 -1.07 -18.65 -4.13
N ALA A 248 -2.12 -18.79 -4.94
CA ALA A 248 -2.34 -19.99 -5.75
C ALA A 248 -1.26 -20.23 -6.81
N ALA A 249 -0.91 -19.21 -7.60
CA ALA A 249 0.00 -19.36 -8.73
C ALA A 249 1.46 -19.18 -8.33
N LEU A 250 1.79 -18.07 -7.66
CA LEU A 250 3.16 -17.73 -7.30
C LEU A 250 3.69 -18.56 -6.15
N VAL A 251 2.90 -18.88 -5.11
CA VAL A 251 3.36 -19.72 -3.99
C VAL A 251 3.24 -21.20 -4.34
N HIS A 252 2.03 -21.65 -4.66
CA HIS A 252 1.74 -23.07 -4.86
C HIS A 252 1.98 -23.61 -6.27
N GLY A 253 2.01 -22.76 -7.30
CA GLY A 253 2.16 -23.21 -8.68
C GLY A 253 0.93 -23.93 -9.23
N PHE A 254 -0.24 -23.71 -8.64
CA PHE A 254 -1.47 -24.38 -9.04
C PHE A 254 -2.05 -23.81 -10.33
N ASN A 255 -2.48 -24.70 -11.24
CA ASN A 255 -3.02 -24.32 -12.55
C ASN A 255 -4.23 -23.37 -12.46
N PHE A 256 -5.09 -23.53 -11.45
CA PHE A 256 -6.22 -22.62 -11.26
C PHE A 256 -5.76 -21.19 -10.96
N GLY A 257 -4.62 -21.00 -10.30
CA GLY A 257 -4.06 -19.69 -10.04
C GLY A 257 -3.61 -18.98 -11.32
N PHE A 258 -2.98 -19.70 -12.23
CA PHE A 258 -2.62 -19.18 -13.56
C PHE A 258 -3.88 -18.87 -14.39
N LYS A 259 -4.87 -19.76 -14.36
CA LYS A 259 -6.15 -19.51 -15.03
C LYS A 259 -6.85 -18.28 -14.47
N GLU A 260 -6.93 -18.11 -13.15
CA GLU A 260 -7.54 -16.93 -12.55
C GLU A 260 -6.69 -15.67 -12.76
N PHE A 261 -5.37 -15.77 -12.86
CA PHE A 261 -4.53 -14.65 -13.30
C PHE A 261 -4.94 -14.16 -14.69
N GLU A 262 -5.15 -15.07 -15.64
CA GLU A 262 -5.54 -14.76 -17.01
C GLU A 262 -7.01 -14.32 -17.08
N ASP A 263 -7.92 -15.09 -16.50
CA ASP A 263 -9.36 -14.84 -16.54
C ASP A 263 -9.79 -13.66 -15.67
N ALA A 264 -9.33 -13.57 -14.42
CA ALA A 264 -9.78 -12.53 -13.51
C ALA A 264 -9.20 -11.17 -13.90
N TYR A 265 -7.91 -11.08 -14.22
CA TYR A 265 -7.31 -9.79 -14.58
C TYR A 265 -7.78 -9.29 -15.95
N ILE A 266 -7.99 -10.18 -16.92
CA ILE A 266 -8.22 -9.77 -18.31
C ILE A 266 -9.71 -9.80 -18.65
N ASN A 267 -10.38 -10.90 -18.34
CA ASN A 267 -11.72 -11.19 -18.86
C ASN A 267 -12.84 -10.76 -17.89
N LYS A 268 -12.74 -11.12 -16.60
CA LYS A 268 -13.81 -10.92 -15.60
C LYS A 268 -13.76 -9.54 -14.95
N VAL A 269 -12.60 -9.13 -14.44
CA VAL A 269 -12.46 -7.85 -13.70
C VAL A 269 -11.85 -6.73 -14.56
N ARG A 270 -11.37 -7.07 -15.76
CA ARG A 270 -10.93 -6.13 -16.81
C ARG A 270 -9.83 -5.15 -16.38
N TYR A 271 -8.98 -5.52 -15.43
CA TYR A 271 -7.77 -4.75 -15.10
C TYR A 271 -6.81 -4.63 -16.29
N GLY A 272 -6.87 -5.59 -17.21
CA GLY A 272 -5.94 -5.74 -18.32
C GLY A 272 -4.68 -6.51 -17.90
N ALA A 273 -3.75 -6.66 -18.84
CA ALA A 273 -2.48 -7.33 -18.58
C ALA A 273 -1.66 -6.56 -17.52
N PRO A 274 -1.23 -7.20 -16.43
CA PRO A 274 -0.32 -6.59 -15.48
C PRO A 274 1.10 -6.49 -16.05
N ALA A 275 1.80 -5.42 -15.71
CA ALA A 275 3.18 -5.16 -16.09
C ALA A 275 4.08 -5.05 -14.85
N LYS A 276 5.35 -5.44 -14.99
CA LYS A 276 6.42 -5.02 -14.09
C LYS A 276 6.84 -3.61 -14.48
N LEU A 277 6.59 -2.66 -13.60
CA LEU A 277 6.96 -1.27 -13.76
C LEU A 277 8.10 -0.93 -12.80
N LEU A 278 9.21 -0.41 -13.33
CA LEU A 278 10.35 0.05 -12.56
C LEU A 278 10.07 1.44 -12.00
N LEU A 279 10.34 1.64 -10.70
CA LEU A 279 10.32 2.95 -10.08
C LEU A 279 11.58 3.72 -10.47
N LEU A 280 11.42 4.95 -10.98
CA LEU A 280 12.53 5.81 -11.35
C LEU A 280 12.36 7.18 -10.72
N TRP A 281 13.37 7.63 -9.98
CA TRP A 281 13.37 8.93 -9.33
C TRP A 281 13.25 10.06 -10.36
N ASN A 282 12.23 10.91 -10.23
CA ASN A 282 12.05 12.03 -11.15
C ASN A 282 12.44 13.39 -10.56
N GLY A 283 12.81 13.43 -9.27
CA GLY A 283 13.21 14.67 -8.62
C GLY A 283 12.03 15.57 -8.28
N GLU A 284 12.38 16.77 -7.82
CA GLU A 284 11.44 17.88 -7.74
C GLU A 284 11.26 18.45 -9.16
N LYS A 285 9.98 18.62 -9.55
CA LYS A 285 9.61 19.36 -10.75
C LYS A 285 9.65 20.84 -10.44
#